data_AF-A0A955QJB5-F1
#
_entry.id   AF-A0A955QJB5-F1
#
_cell.length_a   1.000
_cell.length_b   1.000
_cell.length_c   1.000
_cell.angle_alpha   90.00
_cell.angle_beta   90.00
_cell.angle_gamma   90.00
#
_symmetry.space_group_name_H-M   'P 1'
#
loop_
_entity.id
_entity.type
_entity.pdbx_description
1 polymer ?
#
loop_
_entity_poly.entity_id
_entity_poly.type
_entity_poly.pdbx_seq_one_letter_code
_entity_poly.pdbx_strand_id
1 'polypeptide(L)'
;FNLVVEGRVLNGMIADVVTLGTPVRYGWDTSGVGKMLHVVNHRPIRPDGKRWLSKMDLPQIAWEMPYVSGGDYVQQLAVAGTDQWPSIPRAQKAIEDFREMFEPYDGFERWLECARRNTRCQNDGNCLLVDYPVQVENGPREHLFGHGCYTDSRAMFFTTKEIVEGLYS
;
A
#
# COMPACT_ATOMS: atom_id res chain seq x y z
N PHE A 1 1.95 4.99 24.99
CA PHE A 1 2.61 6.31 25.00
C PHE A 1 3.96 6.32 25.72
N ASN A 2 4.14 5.71 26.91
CA ASN A 2 5.45 5.71 27.60
C ASN A 2 6.60 5.01 26.84
N LEU A 3 6.33 3.98 26.04
CA LEU A 3 7.39 3.27 25.28
C LEU A 3 8.04 4.11 24.16
N VAL A 4 7.29 5.07 23.60
CA VAL A 4 7.78 5.97 22.54
C VAL A 4 8.68 7.06 23.11
N VAL A 5 8.37 7.53 24.33
CA VAL A 5 9.10 8.62 25.00
C VAL A 5 10.51 8.18 25.44
N GLU A 6 10.71 6.90 25.74
CA GLU A 6 12.03 6.38 26.14
C GLU A 6 12.93 5.97 24.97
N GLY A 7 12.45 6.05 23.72
CA GLY A 7 13.20 5.56 22.54
C GLY A 7 13.47 4.04 22.59
N ARG A 8 12.71 3.29 23.41
CA ARG A 8 12.84 1.85 23.64
C ARG A 8 11.72 1.05 22.98
N VAL A 9 11.30 1.45 21.79
CA VAL A 9 10.42 0.60 20.99
C VAL A 9 11.18 -0.70 20.71
N LEU A 10 10.58 -1.86 21.02
CA LEU A 10 11.19 -3.19 20.88
C LEU A 10 12.53 -3.40 21.64
N ASN A 11 12.76 -2.76 22.79
CA ASN A 11 14.00 -2.93 23.59
C ASN A 11 15.30 -2.60 22.83
N GLY A 12 15.26 -1.68 21.85
CA GLY A 12 16.43 -1.33 21.05
C GLY A 12 16.75 -2.32 19.92
N MET A 13 15.81 -3.22 19.60
CA MET A 13 15.91 -4.05 18.40
C MET A 13 15.81 -3.18 17.15
N ILE A 14 16.67 -3.48 16.18
CA ILE A 14 16.56 -2.97 14.81
C ILE A 14 15.70 -3.96 14.03
N ALA A 15 14.62 -3.48 13.43
CA ALA A 15 13.70 -4.30 12.64
C ALA A 15 13.82 -3.99 11.15
N ASP A 16 13.92 -5.03 10.33
CA ASP A 16 13.76 -4.93 8.89
C ASP A 16 12.26 -5.00 8.54
N VAL A 17 11.79 -4.08 7.70
CA VAL A 17 10.35 -3.87 7.45
C VAL A 17 10.04 -4.10 5.97
N VAL A 18 8.99 -4.88 5.72
CA VAL A 18 8.41 -5.05 4.39
C VAL A 18 6.96 -4.60 4.41
N THR A 19 6.56 -3.73 3.48
CA THR A 19 5.16 -3.33 3.31
C THR A 19 4.59 -3.89 2.02
N LEU A 20 3.33 -4.35 2.07
CA LEU A 20 2.59 -4.83 0.91
C LEU A 20 1.42 -3.90 0.63
N GLY A 21 1.37 -3.32 -0.57
CA GLY A 21 0.12 -2.83 -1.16
C GLY A 21 -0.33 -1.41 -0.89
N THR A 22 0.28 -0.66 0.03
CA THR A 22 -0.12 0.73 0.24
C THR A 22 0.94 1.72 -0.27
N PRO A 23 0.60 2.61 -1.22
CA PRO A 23 1.46 3.74 -1.54
C PRO A 23 1.52 4.69 -0.34
N VAL A 24 2.58 5.47 -0.35
CA VAL A 24 3.01 6.40 0.70
C VAL A 24 1.94 7.43 1.05
N ARG A 25 1.55 7.51 2.33
CA ARG A 25 0.74 8.61 2.85
C ARG A 25 1.48 9.49 3.85
N TYR A 26 2.35 8.87 4.64
CA TYR A 26 3.17 9.48 5.65
C TYR A 26 4.61 8.99 5.53
N GLY A 27 5.54 9.79 6.06
CA GLY A 27 6.95 9.41 6.14
C GLY A 27 7.18 8.36 7.22
N TRP A 28 8.33 7.67 7.14
CA TRP A 28 8.76 6.76 8.18
C TRP A 28 9.62 7.48 9.20
N ASP A 29 9.41 7.20 10.48
CA ASP A 29 10.47 7.40 11.47
C ASP A 29 11.44 6.23 11.32
N THR A 30 12.61 6.52 10.75
CA THR A 30 13.64 5.51 10.50
C THR A 30 14.47 5.19 11.74
N SER A 31 14.23 5.87 12.87
CA SER A 31 14.90 5.55 14.13
C SER A 31 14.42 4.18 14.66
N GLY A 32 15.26 3.16 14.47
CA GLY A 32 14.97 1.77 14.84
C GLY A 32 14.55 0.86 13.69
N VAL A 33 14.46 1.39 12.46
CA VAL A 33 14.27 0.56 11.25
C VAL A 33 15.64 0.29 10.62
N GLY A 34 15.92 -0.99 10.32
CA GLY A 34 17.12 -1.41 9.63
C GLY A 34 16.98 -1.18 8.13
N LYS A 35 16.52 -2.22 7.43
CA LYS A 35 16.24 -2.20 6.00
C LYS A 35 14.75 -2.12 5.75
N MET A 36 14.37 -1.45 4.67
CA MET A 36 12.97 -1.22 4.33
C MET A 36 12.73 -1.53 2.86
N LEU A 37 11.73 -2.36 2.57
CA LEU A 37 11.28 -2.70 1.23
C LEU A 37 9.77 -2.52 1.09
N HIS A 38 9.37 -1.77 0.08
CA HIS A 38 7.98 -1.58 -0.31
C HIS A 38 7.67 -2.44 -1.54
N VAL A 39 6.73 -3.37 -1.43
CA VAL A 39 6.24 -4.16 -2.57
C VAL A 39 4.86 -3.64 -2.96
N VAL A 40 4.80 -3.00 -4.11
CA VAL A 40 3.60 -2.29 -4.60
C VAL A 40 3.13 -2.97 -5.89
N ASN A 41 1.83 -3.27 -5.97
CA ASN A 41 1.23 -3.78 -7.20
C ASN A 41 1.21 -2.64 -8.21
N HIS A 42 1.78 -2.88 -9.37
CA HIS A 42 1.92 -1.91 -10.44
C HIS A 42 1.71 -2.55 -11.81
N ARG A 43 0.66 -2.15 -12.52
CA ARG A 43 0.45 -2.48 -13.93
C ARG A 43 0.77 -1.27 -14.81
N PRO A 44 1.75 -1.37 -15.72
CA PRO A 44 2.00 -0.32 -16.69
C PRO A 44 0.89 -0.31 -17.75
N ILE A 45 0.05 0.74 -17.73
CA ILE A 45 -1.07 0.90 -18.69
C ILE A 45 -0.58 1.42 -20.06
N ARG A 46 0.59 2.08 -20.11
CA ARG A 46 1.16 2.61 -21.35
C ARG A 46 1.91 1.53 -22.14
N PRO A 47 1.53 1.24 -23.40
CA PRO A 47 2.19 0.25 -24.25
C PRO A 47 3.49 0.76 -24.89
N ASP A 48 3.84 2.04 -24.70
CA ASP A 48 4.99 2.69 -25.34
C ASP A 48 6.35 2.31 -24.73
N GLY A 49 6.38 1.39 -23.77
CA GLY A 49 7.59 0.90 -23.11
C GLY A 49 8.27 1.93 -22.19
N LYS A 50 7.73 3.15 -22.06
CA LYS A 50 8.30 4.21 -21.24
C LYS A 50 7.86 4.06 -19.78
N ARG A 51 8.33 2.98 -19.13
CA ARG A 51 7.98 2.65 -17.73
C ARG A 51 8.23 3.80 -16.76
N TRP A 52 9.26 4.62 -16.97
CA TRP A 52 9.55 5.81 -16.15
C TRP A 52 8.50 6.93 -16.26
N LEU A 53 7.66 6.93 -17.29
CA LEU A 53 6.51 7.83 -17.47
C LEU A 53 5.17 7.18 -17.11
N SER A 54 5.15 5.88 -16.82
CA SER A 54 3.91 5.21 -16.45
C SER A 54 3.46 5.81 -15.12
N LYS A 55 2.51 6.74 -15.16
CA LYS A 55 1.79 7.24 -14.00
C LYS A 55 0.55 6.36 -13.79
N MET A 56 -0.16 6.56 -12.70
CA MET A 56 -1.50 6.00 -12.59
C MET A 56 -2.35 6.77 -13.59
N ASP A 57 -2.97 6.05 -14.51
CA ASP A 57 -4.12 6.60 -15.20
C ASP A 57 -5.31 6.39 -14.28
N LEU A 58 -6.12 7.42 -14.05
CA LEU A 58 -7.39 7.25 -13.34
C LEU A 58 -8.29 6.27 -14.13
N PRO A 59 -9.19 5.53 -13.45
CA PRO A 59 -10.15 4.70 -14.17
C PRO A 59 -10.96 5.58 -15.12
N GLN A 60 -11.01 5.19 -16.39
CA GLN A 60 -11.75 5.92 -17.42
C GLN A 60 -13.25 5.64 -17.32
N ILE A 61 -13.62 4.46 -16.80
CA ILE A 61 -15.00 4.08 -16.50
C ILE A 61 -15.10 3.41 -15.13
N ALA A 62 -16.23 3.57 -14.45
CA ALA A 62 -16.44 3.05 -13.09
C ALA A 62 -16.24 1.53 -12.97
N TRP A 63 -16.41 0.78 -14.08
CA TRP A 63 -16.24 -0.67 -14.13
C TRP A 63 -14.78 -1.14 -14.11
N GLU A 64 -13.82 -0.27 -14.38
CA GLU A 64 -12.40 -0.62 -14.31
C GLU A 64 -11.90 -0.82 -12.88
N MET A 65 -12.52 -0.12 -11.92
CA MET A 65 -12.21 -0.20 -10.50
C MET A 65 -12.40 -1.60 -9.91
N PRO A 66 -13.61 -2.20 -9.95
CA PRO A 66 -13.86 -3.49 -9.32
C PRO A 66 -13.08 -4.65 -9.98
N TYR A 67 -12.70 -4.53 -11.26
CA TYR A 67 -11.93 -5.54 -11.99
C TYR A 67 -10.42 -5.27 -12.03
N VAL A 68 -9.98 -4.16 -11.43
CA VAL A 68 -8.56 -3.78 -11.32
C VAL A 68 -7.84 -3.83 -12.68
N SER A 69 -8.52 -3.41 -13.75
CA SER A 69 -8.03 -3.57 -15.13
C SER A 69 -6.71 -2.83 -15.36
N GLY A 70 -6.53 -1.70 -14.66
CA GLY A 70 -5.31 -0.89 -14.62
C GLY A 70 -4.36 -1.21 -13.46
N GLY A 71 -4.59 -2.29 -12.70
CA GLY A 71 -3.66 -2.85 -11.69
C GLY A 71 -3.54 -2.08 -10.37
N ASP A 72 -3.44 -0.75 -10.41
CA ASP A 72 -2.99 0.06 -9.27
C ASP A 72 -4.15 0.77 -8.55
N TYR A 73 -5.32 0.76 -9.19
CA TYR A 73 -6.51 1.50 -8.78
C TYR A 73 -6.84 1.35 -7.31
N VAL A 74 -6.80 0.12 -6.82
CA VAL A 74 -7.22 -0.20 -5.47
C VAL A 74 -6.17 0.20 -4.46
N GLN A 75 -4.89 0.06 -4.81
CA GLN A 75 -3.79 0.52 -3.96
C GLN A 75 -3.78 2.04 -3.82
N GLN A 76 -4.16 2.77 -4.86
CA GLN A 76 -4.11 4.23 -4.85
C GLN A 76 -5.40 4.89 -4.36
N LEU A 77 -6.56 4.26 -4.59
CA LEU A 77 -7.86 4.88 -4.33
C LEU A 77 -8.61 4.26 -3.15
N ALA A 78 -8.34 2.99 -2.80
CA ALA A 78 -9.20 2.20 -1.90
C ALA A 78 -8.45 1.42 -0.80
N VAL A 79 -7.12 1.53 -0.68
CA VAL A 79 -6.34 0.78 0.31
C VAL A 79 -6.26 1.46 1.69
N ALA A 80 -6.82 2.67 1.82
CA ALA A 80 -6.89 3.36 3.12
C ALA A 80 -8.16 2.98 3.83
N GLY A 81 -7.99 2.51 5.06
CA GLY A 81 -9.09 2.30 5.98
C GLY A 81 -9.32 0.83 6.27
N THR A 82 -9.93 0.59 7.42
CA THR A 82 -10.55 -0.69 7.71
C THR A 82 -11.84 -0.74 6.89
N ASP A 83 -11.89 -1.60 5.86
CA ASP A 83 -13.10 -1.80 5.04
C ASP A 83 -14.32 -2.25 5.87
N GLN A 84 -14.07 -2.66 7.12
CA GLN A 84 -15.09 -3.02 8.08
C GLN A 84 -15.17 -2.00 9.22
N TRP A 85 -16.26 -1.24 9.24
CA TRP A 85 -16.61 -0.41 10.39
C TRP A 85 -16.93 -1.32 11.59
N PRO A 86 -16.26 -1.16 12.74
CA PRO A 86 -16.53 -2.03 13.88
C PRO A 86 -17.95 -1.77 14.41
N SER A 87 -18.61 -2.82 14.90
CA SER A 87 -19.96 -2.72 15.48
C SER A 87 -19.97 -2.14 16.90
N ILE A 88 -18.80 -2.03 17.53
CA ILE A 88 -18.65 -1.63 18.94
C ILE A 88 -18.33 -0.12 19.01
N PRO A 89 -19.15 0.70 19.70
CA PRO A 89 -18.96 2.16 19.74
C PRO A 89 -17.59 2.62 20.22
N ARG A 90 -17.01 1.90 21.19
CA ARG A 90 -15.65 2.20 21.68
C ARG A 90 -14.60 2.02 20.59
N ALA A 91 -14.73 1.01 19.75
CA ALA A 91 -13.80 0.77 18.64
C ALA A 91 -14.00 1.80 17.52
N GLN A 92 -15.24 2.22 17.26
CA GLN A 92 -15.55 3.31 16.32
C GLN A 92 -14.87 4.61 16.77
N LYS A 93 -15.04 4.99 18.05
CA LYS A 93 -14.39 6.17 18.61
C LYS A 93 -12.86 6.09 18.54
N ALA A 94 -12.27 4.93 18.83
CA ALA A 94 -10.82 4.76 18.69
C ALA A 94 -10.33 4.94 17.25
N ILE A 95 -11.09 4.47 16.26
CA ILE A 95 -10.77 4.70 14.84
C ILE A 95 -10.86 6.20 14.49
N GLU A 96 -11.88 6.90 14.97
CA GLU A 96 -12.03 8.35 14.78
C GLU A 96 -10.86 9.12 15.42
N ASP A 97 -10.52 8.80 16.67
CA ASP A 97 -9.40 9.43 17.39
C ASP A 97 -8.06 9.16 16.66
N PHE A 98 -7.87 7.97 16.09
CA PHE A 98 -6.69 7.64 15.28
C PHE A 98 -6.68 8.37 13.93
N ARG A 99 -7.83 8.51 13.26
CA ARG A 99 -7.94 9.30 12.03
C ARG A 99 -7.56 10.75 12.27
N GLU A 100 -8.05 11.36 13.34
CA GLU A 100 -7.68 12.74 13.69
C GLU A 100 -6.16 12.89 13.92
N MET A 101 -5.52 11.88 14.52
CA MET A 101 -4.10 11.90 14.83
C MET A 101 -3.19 11.63 13.62
N PHE A 102 -3.53 10.63 12.80
CA PHE A 102 -2.68 10.15 11.70
C PHE A 102 -3.08 10.72 10.34
N GLU A 103 -4.33 11.15 10.22
CA GLU A 103 -4.91 11.71 9.01
C GLU A 103 -5.61 13.06 9.31
N PRO A 104 -4.93 14.05 9.94
CA PRO A 104 -5.54 15.36 10.27
C PRO A 104 -6.02 16.17 9.05
N TYR A 105 -5.82 15.62 7.85
CA TYR A 105 -6.25 16.13 6.56
C TYR A 105 -6.87 15.00 5.70
N ASP A 106 -7.73 14.16 6.27
CA ASP A 106 -8.38 12.98 5.64
C ASP A 106 -9.48 13.31 4.60
N GLY A 107 -9.51 14.54 4.08
CA GLY A 107 -10.48 14.99 3.10
C GLY A 107 -10.22 14.53 1.67
N PHE A 108 -11.27 14.59 0.84
CA PHE A 108 -11.22 14.32 -0.60
C PHE A 108 -10.11 15.13 -1.30
N GLU A 109 -9.82 16.35 -0.86
CA GLU A 109 -8.80 17.22 -1.44
C GLU A 109 -7.38 16.65 -1.27
N ARG A 110 -7.04 16.12 -0.09
CA ARG A 110 -5.75 15.49 0.17
C ARG A 110 -5.63 14.15 -0.53
N TRP A 111 -6.70 13.35 -0.53
CA TRP A 111 -6.77 12.14 -1.33
C TRP A 111 -6.52 12.44 -2.82
N LEU A 112 -7.16 13.47 -3.36
CA LEU A 112 -6.99 13.92 -4.74
C LEU A 112 -5.58 14.44 -5.00
N GLU A 113 -4.98 15.16 -4.05
CA GLU A 113 -3.60 15.60 -4.13
C GLU A 113 -2.61 14.41 -4.15
N CYS A 114 -2.78 13.43 -3.26
CA CYS A 114 -1.97 12.21 -3.23
C CYS A 114 -2.14 11.40 -4.53
N ALA A 115 -3.37 11.26 -5.01
CA ALA A 115 -3.66 10.63 -6.31
C ALA A 115 -2.99 11.36 -7.47
N ARG A 116 -3.00 12.70 -7.48
CA ARG A 116 -2.33 13.53 -8.49
C ARG A 116 -0.81 13.49 -8.43
N ARG A 117 -0.25 13.48 -7.21
CA ARG A 117 1.20 13.35 -6.98
C ARG A 117 1.73 12.01 -7.45
N ASN A 118 0.86 10.99 -7.46
CA ASN A 118 1.17 9.65 -7.95
C ASN A 118 2.45 9.08 -7.30
N THR A 119 2.67 9.43 -6.03
CA THR A 119 3.84 8.99 -5.27
C THR A 119 3.65 7.51 -4.92
N ARG A 120 4.35 6.66 -5.67
CA ARG A 120 4.27 5.19 -5.53
C ARG A 120 5.41 4.63 -4.70
N CYS A 121 6.60 5.21 -4.86
CA CYS A 121 7.79 4.84 -4.12
C CYS A 121 7.97 5.81 -2.95
N GLN A 122 8.28 5.27 -1.78
CA GLN A 122 8.82 6.07 -0.67
C GLN A 122 10.18 6.65 -1.04
N ASN A 123 10.51 7.75 -0.39
CA ASN A 123 11.89 8.24 -0.35
C ASN A 123 12.75 7.41 0.62
N ASP A 124 12.11 6.80 1.63
CA ASP A 124 12.74 5.92 2.60
C ASP A 124 12.66 4.46 2.13
N GLY A 125 13.80 3.76 2.12
CA GLY A 125 13.86 2.35 1.70
C GLY A 125 13.83 2.12 0.19
N ASN A 126 13.76 0.85 -0.20
CA ASN A 126 13.67 0.42 -1.59
C ASN A 126 12.20 0.18 -1.99
N CYS A 127 11.86 0.42 -3.26
CA CYS A 127 10.53 0.14 -3.78
C CYS A 127 10.60 -0.82 -4.96
N LEU A 128 9.85 -1.92 -4.86
CA LEU A 128 9.64 -2.91 -5.88
C LEU A 128 8.23 -2.79 -6.44
N LEU A 129 8.15 -2.49 -7.74
CA LEU A 129 6.90 -2.41 -8.49
C LEU A 129 6.65 -3.75 -9.20
N VAL A 130 5.52 -4.40 -8.91
CA VAL A 130 5.21 -5.75 -9.38
C VAL A 130 3.87 -5.77 -10.10
N ASP A 131 3.80 -6.25 -11.34
CA ASP A 131 2.53 -6.49 -12.02
C ASP A 131 1.98 -7.86 -11.61
N TYR A 132 1.15 -7.88 -10.57
CA TYR A 132 0.46 -9.12 -10.20
C TYR A 132 -0.66 -9.42 -11.20
N PRO A 133 -0.67 -10.60 -11.83
CA PRO A 133 -1.75 -10.97 -12.73
C PRO A 133 -3.05 -11.09 -11.94
N VAL A 134 -4.10 -10.42 -12.42
CA VAL A 134 -5.46 -10.58 -11.90
C VAL A 134 -6.20 -11.51 -12.83
N GLN A 135 -6.74 -12.61 -12.29
CA GLN A 135 -7.63 -13.48 -13.05
C GLN A 135 -8.99 -12.79 -13.15
N VAL A 136 -9.22 -12.04 -14.24
CA VAL A 136 -10.43 -11.24 -14.47
C VAL A 136 -11.69 -12.11 -14.61
N GLU A 137 -11.52 -13.41 -14.92
CA GLU A 137 -12.60 -14.40 -14.95
C GLU A 137 -13.23 -14.61 -13.57
N ASN A 138 -12.45 -14.38 -12.51
CA ASN A 138 -12.90 -14.44 -11.13
C ASN A 138 -13.59 -13.10 -10.79
N GLY A 139 -14.75 -13.16 -10.15
CA GLY A 139 -15.48 -11.94 -9.81
C GLY A 139 -14.68 -11.03 -8.85
N PRO A 140 -15.00 -9.71 -8.76
CA PRO A 140 -14.29 -8.73 -7.93
C PRO A 140 -14.01 -9.16 -6.48
N ARG A 141 -14.91 -9.97 -5.89
CA ARG A 141 -14.78 -10.47 -4.52
C ARG A 141 -13.67 -11.51 -4.35
N GLU A 142 -13.38 -12.29 -5.38
CA GLU A 142 -12.44 -13.41 -5.30
C GLU A 142 -10.98 -12.93 -5.26
N HIS A 143 -10.68 -11.79 -5.90
CA HIS A 143 -9.39 -11.12 -5.77
C HIS A 143 -9.40 -10.00 -4.71
N LEU A 144 -10.43 -9.96 -3.84
CA LEU A 144 -10.65 -8.94 -2.82
C LEU A 144 -10.48 -7.52 -3.37
N PHE A 145 -11.12 -7.24 -4.51
CA PHE A 145 -10.98 -5.97 -5.24
C PHE A 145 -9.53 -5.59 -5.60
N GLY A 146 -8.56 -6.51 -5.51
CA GLY A 146 -7.14 -6.26 -5.78
C GLY A 146 -6.27 -6.28 -4.53
N HIS A 147 -6.86 -6.41 -3.34
CA HIS A 147 -6.11 -6.58 -2.08
C HIS A 147 -5.55 -7.99 -1.90
N GLY A 148 -6.16 -8.99 -2.55
CA GLY A 148 -5.79 -10.40 -2.41
C GLY A 148 -4.56 -10.82 -3.21
N CYS A 149 -3.97 -9.94 -4.03
CA CYS A 149 -2.84 -10.33 -4.89
C CYS A 149 -1.63 -10.82 -4.10
N TYR A 150 -1.40 -10.28 -2.90
CA TYR A 150 -0.29 -10.67 -2.03
C TYR A 150 -0.48 -11.99 -1.29
N THR A 151 -1.72 -12.48 -1.22
CA THR A 151 -2.07 -13.70 -0.49
C THR A 151 -2.20 -14.91 -1.40
N ASP A 152 -2.09 -14.75 -2.72
CA ASP A 152 -1.97 -15.87 -3.65
C ASP A 152 -0.65 -16.62 -3.41
N SER A 153 -0.71 -17.95 -3.34
CA SER A 153 0.46 -18.79 -3.04
C SER A 153 1.65 -18.58 -3.98
N ARG A 154 1.43 -18.32 -5.27
CA ARG A 154 2.50 -18.04 -6.25
C ARG A 154 3.08 -16.67 -6.01
N ALA A 155 2.23 -15.68 -5.73
CA ALA A 155 2.66 -14.34 -5.33
C ALA A 155 3.50 -14.39 -4.05
N MET A 156 3.09 -15.11 -3.02
CA MET A 156 3.85 -15.24 -1.76
C MET A 156 5.25 -15.80 -1.96
N PHE A 157 5.39 -16.84 -2.81
CA PHE A 157 6.70 -17.40 -3.13
C PHE A 157 7.60 -16.39 -3.84
N PHE A 158 7.06 -15.73 -4.87
CA PHE A 158 7.74 -14.63 -5.57
C PHE A 158 8.15 -13.51 -4.61
N THR A 159 7.20 -12.99 -3.82
CA THR A 159 7.45 -11.91 -2.85
C THR A 159 8.52 -12.30 -1.84
N THR A 160 8.51 -13.54 -1.33
CA THR A 160 9.55 -14.01 -0.40
C THR A 160 10.94 -13.97 -1.03
N LYS A 161 11.06 -14.43 -2.28
CA LYS A 161 12.32 -14.39 -3.01
C LYS A 161 12.81 -12.94 -3.16
N GLU A 162 11.93 -12.04 -3.61
CA GLU A 162 12.27 -10.63 -3.80
C GLU A 162 12.61 -9.91 -2.49
N ILE A 163 11.99 -10.31 -1.37
CA ILE A 163 12.36 -9.82 -0.03
C ILE A 163 13.79 -10.23 0.30
N VAL A 164 14.13 -11.51 0.10
CA VAL A 164 15.47 -12.01 0.40
C VAL A 164 16.51 -11.30 -0.47
N GLU A 165 16.26 -11.19 -1.78
CA GLU A 165 17.16 -10.52 -2.72
C GLU A 165 17.26 -9.00 -2.47
N GLY A 166 16.13 -8.34 -2.22
CA GLY A 166 16.09 -6.88 -2.03
C GLY A 166 16.61 -6.41 -0.68
N LEU A 167 16.59 -7.26 0.35
CA LEU A 167 17.07 -6.92 1.68
C LEU A 167 18.43 -7.53 2.02
N TYR A 168 18.79 -8.74 1.56
CA TYR A 168 19.93 -9.49 2.14
C TYR A 168 20.99 -9.97 1.14
N SER A 169 20.86 -9.65 -0.14
CA SER A 169 21.88 -9.91 -1.17
C SER A 169 22.66 -8.64 -1.51
#